data_AF-A0A132NKY0-F1
#
_entry.id   AF-A0A132NKY0-F1
#
_cell.length_a   1.000
_cell.length_b   1.000
_cell.length_c   1.000
_cell.angle_alpha   90.00
_cell.angle_beta   90.00
_cell.angle_gamma   90.00
#
_symmetry.space_group_name_H-M   'P 1'
#
loop_
_entity.id
_entity.type
_entity.pdbx_description
1 polymer ?
#
loop_
_entity_poly.entity_id
_entity_poly.type
_entity_poly.pdbx_seq_one_letter_code
_entity_poly.pdbx_strand_id
1 'polypeptide(L)'
;AAAAAARNGHRVTVLEREHRTGGQVATAASVPSRAEFLDLVRNLAAECARLGVEIRTGVEADADAVLAERPDAVVVATGARPQRPWWAGDLARVVDVRDVLEGRAEPSGRVVVFDELGFHQATSVAELLADRGCTVEIMTPGMVVGQDLGVTLDMETWNVRAHAKGITQTTDSVIVGARAEGDGIVLDVLYHPTGETRQVRCDWTVCAVHQQPEDALWHALKGSGLEVHRVGDCLAPRRAHAAVVEGYRVGVAL
;
A
#
# COMPACT_ATOMS: atom_id res chain seq x y z
N ALA A 1 -13.47 -7.18 -10.58
CA ALA A 1 -13.92 -6.80 -11.93
C ALA A 1 -13.88 -8.02 -12.84
N ALA A 2 -12.71 -8.49 -13.25
CA ALA A 2 -12.55 -9.57 -14.22
C ALA A 2 -13.41 -10.82 -13.94
N ALA A 3 -13.28 -11.43 -12.75
CA ALA A 3 -14.08 -12.60 -12.40
C ALA A 3 -15.60 -12.33 -12.42
N ALA A 4 -16.06 -11.14 -12.02
CA ALA A 4 -17.48 -10.82 -12.03
C ALA A 4 -18.01 -10.60 -13.46
N ALA A 5 -17.28 -9.88 -14.30
CA ALA A 5 -17.65 -9.70 -15.70
C ALA A 5 -17.64 -11.02 -16.48
N ALA A 6 -16.65 -11.88 -16.25
CA ALA A 6 -16.59 -13.19 -16.89
C ALA A 6 -17.74 -14.11 -16.46
N ARG A 7 -18.22 -14.02 -15.20
CA ARG A 7 -19.45 -14.73 -14.76
C ARG A 7 -20.69 -14.26 -15.51
N ASN A 8 -20.73 -13.01 -15.94
CA ASN A 8 -21.81 -12.47 -16.78
C ASN A 8 -21.68 -12.87 -18.27
N GLY A 9 -20.65 -13.62 -18.65
CA GLY A 9 -20.43 -14.09 -20.02
C GLY A 9 -19.55 -13.20 -20.89
N HIS A 10 -18.96 -12.14 -20.32
CA HIS A 10 -18.02 -11.28 -21.05
C HIS A 10 -16.70 -11.99 -21.36
N ARG A 11 -16.12 -11.69 -22.53
CA ARG A 11 -14.74 -12.05 -22.84
C ARG A 11 -13.81 -11.05 -22.15
N VAL A 12 -13.04 -11.51 -21.17
CA VAL A 12 -12.21 -10.63 -20.35
C VAL A 12 -10.73 -10.91 -20.57
N THR A 13 -9.98 -9.84 -20.83
CA THR A 13 -8.51 -9.83 -20.80
C THR A 13 -8.04 -8.89 -19.69
N VAL A 14 -7.07 -9.34 -18.88
CA VAL A 14 -6.40 -8.55 -17.85
C VAL A 14 -4.96 -8.33 -18.27
N LEU A 15 -4.53 -7.07 -18.31
CA LEU A 15 -3.14 -6.68 -18.50
C LEU A 15 -2.55 -6.34 -17.13
N GLU A 16 -1.44 -6.99 -16.78
CA GLU A 16 -0.72 -6.79 -15.52
C GLU A 16 0.76 -6.53 -15.83
N ARG A 17 1.28 -5.41 -15.31
CA ARG A 17 2.66 -4.99 -15.55
C ARG A 17 3.65 -5.94 -14.92
N GLU A 18 3.38 -6.40 -13.70
CA GLU A 18 4.28 -7.30 -12.99
C GLU A 18 4.18 -8.74 -13.54
N HIS A 19 5.17 -9.58 -13.27
CA HIS A 19 5.16 -10.99 -13.72
C HIS A 19 4.19 -11.89 -12.92
N ARG A 20 3.46 -11.32 -11.95
CA ARG A 20 2.48 -12.01 -11.10
C ARG A 20 1.30 -11.09 -10.81
N THR A 21 0.13 -11.67 -10.58
CA THR A 21 -1.03 -10.93 -10.10
C THR A 21 -0.96 -10.64 -8.60
N GLY A 22 -1.78 -9.68 -8.15
CA GLY A 22 -2.07 -9.45 -6.73
C GLY A 22 -1.74 -8.05 -6.22
N GLY A 23 -0.95 -7.27 -6.96
CA GLY A 23 -0.61 -5.89 -6.61
C GLY A 23 -0.23 -5.72 -5.14
N GLN A 24 -0.79 -4.70 -4.48
CA GLN A 24 -0.48 -4.38 -3.08
C GLN A 24 -0.83 -5.51 -2.09
N VAL A 25 -1.79 -6.38 -2.40
CA VAL A 25 -2.14 -7.55 -1.54
C VAL A 25 -0.98 -8.55 -1.52
N ALA A 26 -0.40 -8.81 -2.68
CA ALA A 26 0.77 -9.67 -2.83
C ALA A 26 2.01 -9.10 -2.14
N THR A 27 2.17 -7.77 -2.09
CA THR A 27 3.21 -7.10 -1.31
C THR A 27 2.94 -7.21 0.19
N ALA A 28 1.72 -6.93 0.65
CA ALA A 28 1.36 -7.02 2.06
C ALA A 28 1.51 -8.45 2.63
N ALA A 29 1.20 -9.47 1.83
CA ALA A 29 1.32 -10.88 2.20
C ALA A 29 2.78 -11.39 2.28
N SER A 30 3.77 -10.57 1.89
CA SER A 30 5.18 -10.91 2.09
C SER A 30 5.58 -10.90 3.58
N VAL A 31 4.82 -10.23 4.42
CA VAL A 31 5.01 -10.23 5.87
C VAL A 31 4.51 -11.56 6.43
N PRO A 32 5.31 -12.30 7.21
CA PRO A 32 4.92 -13.64 7.70
C PRO A 32 3.56 -13.68 8.41
N SER A 33 3.27 -12.68 9.26
CA SER A 33 1.99 -12.59 9.98
C SER A 33 0.79 -12.26 9.08
N ARG A 34 1.00 -12.03 7.78
CA ARG A 34 -0.04 -11.72 6.79
C ARG A 34 -0.03 -12.66 5.58
N ALA A 35 0.69 -13.77 5.63
CA ALA A 35 0.81 -14.67 4.49
C ALA A 35 -0.54 -15.16 3.94
N GLU A 36 -1.53 -15.36 4.83
CA GLU A 36 -2.90 -15.75 4.48
C GLU A 36 -3.62 -14.71 3.61
N PHE A 37 -3.20 -13.44 3.64
CA PHE A 37 -3.81 -12.39 2.82
C PHE A 37 -3.61 -12.64 1.31
N LEU A 38 -2.62 -13.46 0.94
CA LEU A 38 -2.41 -13.90 -0.43
C LEU A 38 -3.53 -14.80 -0.95
N ASP A 39 -4.31 -15.44 -0.09
CA ASP A 39 -5.41 -16.31 -0.51
C ASP A 39 -6.52 -15.52 -1.22
N LEU A 40 -6.68 -14.23 -0.92
CA LEU A 40 -7.53 -13.33 -1.71
C LEU A 40 -7.13 -13.34 -3.19
N VAL A 41 -5.82 -13.25 -3.48
CA VAL A 41 -5.30 -13.24 -4.85
C VAL A 41 -5.43 -14.63 -5.48
N ARG A 42 -5.05 -15.68 -4.76
CA ARG A 42 -5.12 -17.07 -5.25
C ARG A 42 -6.54 -17.47 -5.63
N ASN A 43 -7.51 -17.15 -4.77
CA ASN A 43 -8.91 -17.48 -5.01
C ASN A 43 -9.47 -16.74 -6.23
N LEU A 44 -9.18 -15.45 -6.36
CA LEU A 44 -9.63 -14.67 -7.51
C LEU A 44 -8.95 -15.09 -8.82
N ALA A 45 -7.66 -15.41 -8.79
CA ALA A 45 -6.93 -15.90 -9.96
C ALA A 45 -7.45 -17.28 -10.42
N ALA A 46 -7.69 -18.19 -9.47
CA ALA A 46 -8.28 -19.50 -9.77
C ALA A 46 -9.69 -19.37 -10.37
N GLU A 47 -10.50 -18.45 -9.85
CA GLU A 47 -11.83 -18.17 -10.38
C GLU A 47 -11.77 -17.58 -11.80
N CYS A 48 -10.88 -16.62 -12.05
CA CYS A 48 -10.62 -16.08 -13.38
C CYS A 48 -10.23 -17.19 -14.37
N ALA A 49 -9.32 -18.09 -13.97
CA ALA A 49 -8.91 -19.22 -14.81
C ALA A 49 -10.08 -20.16 -15.13
N ARG A 50 -10.92 -20.48 -14.14
CA ARG A 50 -12.12 -21.33 -14.32
C ARG A 50 -13.13 -20.71 -15.29
N LEU A 51 -13.21 -19.38 -15.34
CA LEU A 51 -14.12 -18.62 -16.20
C LEU A 51 -13.52 -18.29 -17.57
N GLY A 52 -12.28 -18.71 -17.85
CA GLY A 52 -11.62 -18.44 -19.13
C GLY A 52 -11.14 -16.99 -19.31
N VAL A 53 -10.92 -16.26 -18.22
CA VAL A 53 -10.29 -14.93 -18.28
C VAL A 53 -8.84 -15.08 -18.74
N GLU A 54 -8.46 -14.30 -19.75
CA GLU A 54 -7.07 -14.22 -20.20
C GLU A 54 -6.30 -13.23 -19.33
N ILE A 55 -5.29 -13.68 -18.59
CA ILE A 55 -4.42 -12.81 -17.78
C ILE A 55 -3.04 -12.78 -18.42
N ARG A 56 -2.62 -11.61 -18.90
CA ARG A 56 -1.31 -11.36 -19.51
C ARG A 56 -0.44 -10.56 -18.54
N THR A 57 0.55 -11.22 -17.94
CA THR A 57 1.53 -10.60 -17.03
C THR A 57 2.77 -10.12 -17.78
N GLY A 58 3.54 -9.20 -17.18
CA GLY A 58 4.68 -8.57 -17.85
C GLY A 58 4.27 -7.60 -18.96
N VAL A 59 3.01 -7.14 -18.96
CA VAL A 59 2.45 -6.24 -19.97
C VAL A 59 2.03 -4.94 -19.31
N GLU A 60 2.79 -3.88 -19.56
CA GLU A 60 2.39 -2.53 -19.18
C GLU A 60 1.29 -2.01 -20.12
N ALA A 61 0.17 -1.59 -19.56
CA ALA A 61 -0.95 -1.06 -20.32
C ALA A 61 -0.83 0.46 -20.44
N ASP A 62 -0.47 0.94 -21.62
CA ASP A 62 -0.67 2.33 -22.03
C ASP A 62 -1.95 2.47 -22.88
N ALA A 63 -2.25 3.69 -23.31
CA ALA A 63 -3.46 3.95 -24.09
C ALA A 63 -3.45 3.21 -25.44
N ASP A 64 -2.31 3.12 -26.11
CA ASP A 64 -2.19 2.47 -27.42
C ASP A 64 -2.37 0.95 -27.30
N ALA A 65 -1.76 0.34 -26.28
CA ALA A 65 -1.92 -1.08 -25.96
C ALA A 65 -3.39 -1.42 -25.66
N VAL A 66 -4.08 -0.57 -24.88
CA VAL A 66 -5.52 -0.76 -24.59
C VAL A 66 -6.36 -0.62 -25.85
N LEU A 67 -6.10 0.38 -26.70
CA LEU A 67 -6.85 0.59 -27.95
C LEU A 67 -6.62 -0.55 -28.95
N ALA A 68 -5.42 -1.15 -28.98
CA ALA A 68 -5.09 -2.28 -29.85
C ALA A 68 -5.90 -3.54 -29.52
N GLU A 69 -6.30 -3.74 -28.26
CA GLU A 69 -7.20 -4.84 -27.86
C GLU A 69 -8.63 -4.67 -28.40
N ARG A 70 -8.99 -3.46 -28.87
CA ARG A 70 -10.33 -3.08 -29.35
C ARG A 70 -11.46 -3.50 -28.38
N PRO A 71 -11.38 -3.14 -27.09
CA PRO A 71 -12.38 -3.53 -26.10
C PRO A 71 -13.69 -2.76 -26.26
N ASP A 72 -14.81 -3.36 -25.89
CA ASP A 72 -16.10 -2.66 -25.77
C ASP A 72 -16.14 -1.77 -24.51
N ALA A 73 -15.49 -2.21 -23.42
CA ALA A 73 -15.37 -1.47 -22.18
C ALA A 73 -13.99 -1.69 -21.53
N VAL A 74 -13.49 -0.68 -20.80
CA VAL A 74 -12.21 -0.72 -20.09
C VAL A 74 -12.42 -0.48 -18.60
N VAL A 75 -11.84 -1.33 -17.77
CA VAL A 75 -11.78 -1.13 -16.31
C VAL A 75 -10.34 -0.83 -15.91
N VAL A 76 -10.07 0.43 -15.58
CA VAL A 76 -8.78 0.87 -15.05
C VAL A 76 -8.74 0.55 -13.56
N ALA A 77 -7.80 -0.31 -13.17
CA ALA A 77 -7.59 -0.80 -11.80
C ALA A 77 -6.10 -0.72 -11.41
N THR A 78 -5.41 0.32 -11.88
CA THR A 78 -3.95 0.55 -11.78
C THR A 78 -3.45 0.88 -10.37
N GLY A 79 -4.33 0.88 -9.37
CA GLY A 79 -3.97 1.07 -7.97
C GLY A 79 -3.43 2.46 -7.65
N ALA A 80 -2.46 2.52 -6.74
CA ALA A 80 -1.87 3.76 -6.25
C ALA A 80 -0.37 3.60 -6.01
N ARG A 81 0.36 4.71 -6.01
CA ARG A 81 1.82 4.78 -5.85
C ARG A 81 2.23 5.49 -4.56
N PRO A 82 3.45 5.24 -4.04
CA PRO A 82 3.90 5.89 -2.82
C PRO A 82 3.93 7.40 -3.02
N GLN A 83 3.46 8.14 -2.02
CA GLN A 83 3.64 9.59 -1.98
C GLN A 83 4.71 9.89 -0.95
N ARG A 84 5.81 10.51 -1.40
CA ARG A 84 6.86 10.94 -0.48
C ARG A 84 6.31 12.06 0.42
N PRO A 85 6.50 12.00 1.75
CA PRO A 85 6.07 13.07 2.65
C PRO A 85 6.77 14.39 2.31
N TRP A 86 6.05 15.51 2.46
CA TRP A 86 6.56 16.84 2.14
C TRP A 86 7.78 17.25 2.99
N TRP A 87 7.87 16.75 4.22
CA TRP A 87 8.98 17.03 5.14
C TRP A 87 10.26 16.24 4.82
N ALA A 88 10.17 15.21 3.96
CA ALA A 88 11.27 14.29 3.71
C ALA A 88 12.33 14.83 2.73
N GLY A 89 11.96 15.77 1.86
CA GLY A 89 12.81 16.21 0.74
C GLY A 89 13.40 15.03 -0.04
N ASP A 90 14.66 15.10 -0.43
CA ASP A 90 15.35 14.04 -1.19
C ASP A 90 16.13 13.05 -0.31
N LEU A 91 15.80 12.95 0.98
CA LEU A 91 16.51 12.05 1.90
C LEU A 91 16.34 10.58 1.48
N ALA A 92 17.43 9.96 1.04
CA ALA A 92 17.45 8.57 0.55
C ALA A 92 17.04 7.54 1.61
N ARG A 93 17.26 7.84 2.89
CA ARG A 93 16.91 6.97 4.03
C ARG A 93 15.51 7.21 4.58
N VAL A 94 14.71 8.04 3.91
CA VAL A 94 13.26 8.11 4.09
C VAL A 94 12.60 7.35 2.95
N VAL A 95 11.94 6.23 3.28
CA VAL A 95 11.39 5.28 2.30
C VAL A 95 9.94 4.94 2.59
N ASP A 96 9.19 4.46 1.60
CA ASP A 96 7.83 3.97 1.81
C ASP A 96 7.86 2.54 2.40
N VAL A 97 6.82 2.16 3.14
CA VAL A 97 6.64 0.78 3.61
C VAL A 97 6.79 -0.25 2.48
N ARG A 98 6.33 0.07 1.27
CA ARG A 98 6.44 -0.84 0.12
C ARG A 98 7.86 -1.04 -0.34
N ASP A 99 8.73 -0.03 -0.23
CA ASP A 99 10.14 -0.20 -0.59
C ASP A 99 10.81 -1.26 0.29
N VAL A 100 10.42 -1.32 1.58
CA VAL A 100 10.91 -2.33 2.52
C VAL A 100 10.32 -3.72 2.23
N LEU A 101 9.01 -3.78 1.97
CA LEU A 101 8.31 -5.05 1.71
C LEU A 101 8.70 -5.68 0.36
N GLU A 102 9.04 -4.85 -0.61
CA GLU A 102 9.43 -5.27 -1.97
C GLU A 102 10.96 -5.45 -2.09
N GLY A 103 11.71 -5.22 -1.01
CA GLY A 103 13.16 -5.41 -0.97
C GLY A 103 13.97 -4.34 -1.72
N ARG A 104 13.36 -3.20 -2.07
CA ARG A 104 14.07 -2.04 -2.65
C ARG A 104 14.86 -1.26 -1.61
N ALA A 105 14.50 -1.37 -0.34
CA ALA A 105 15.19 -0.77 0.78
C ALA A 105 15.39 -1.79 1.91
N GLU A 106 16.57 -1.73 2.54
CA GLU A 106 16.94 -2.58 3.66
C GLU A 106 17.32 -1.73 4.88
N PRO A 107 16.35 -1.13 5.58
CA PRO A 107 16.64 -0.36 6.79
C PRO A 107 17.33 -1.21 7.86
N SER A 108 18.29 -0.61 8.54
CA SER A 108 19.08 -1.23 9.62
C SER A 108 19.31 -0.23 10.76
N GLY A 109 19.67 -0.72 11.94
CA GLY A 109 19.96 0.14 13.09
C GLY A 109 18.69 0.67 13.77
N ARG A 110 18.66 1.96 14.12
CA ARG A 110 17.50 2.63 14.69
C ARG A 110 16.57 3.11 13.59
N VAL A 111 15.35 2.58 13.55
CA VAL A 111 14.35 2.91 12.53
C VAL A 111 13.13 3.55 13.16
N VAL A 112 12.73 4.71 12.63
CA VAL A 112 11.43 5.31 12.94
C VAL A 112 10.43 4.90 11.86
N VAL A 113 9.35 4.25 12.23
CA VAL A 113 8.21 3.96 11.34
C VAL A 113 7.16 5.04 11.59
N PHE A 114 6.91 5.90 10.61
CA PHE A 114 5.91 6.96 10.71
C PHE A 114 4.58 6.48 10.14
N ASP A 115 3.56 6.39 11.00
CA ASP A 115 2.23 5.85 10.69
C ASP A 115 1.17 6.96 10.66
N GLU A 116 0.76 7.37 9.46
CA GLU A 116 -0.39 8.25 9.24
C GLU A 116 -1.65 7.50 8.79
N LEU A 117 -1.56 6.18 8.63
CA LEU A 117 -2.67 5.34 8.15
C LEU A 117 -3.40 4.63 9.28
N GLY A 118 -2.75 4.42 10.42
CA GLY A 118 -3.32 3.82 11.63
C GLY A 118 -3.68 2.35 11.48
N PHE A 119 -3.11 1.63 10.51
CA PHE A 119 -3.51 0.28 10.18
C PHE A 119 -2.31 -0.66 9.97
N HIS A 120 -2.57 -1.74 9.25
CA HIS A 120 -1.68 -2.88 9.06
C HIS A 120 -0.34 -2.59 8.39
N GLN A 121 -0.23 -1.52 7.61
CA GLN A 121 0.95 -1.18 6.81
C GLN A 121 2.17 -0.87 7.69
N ALA A 122 2.03 0.10 8.60
CA ALA A 122 3.09 0.48 9.53
C ALA A 122 3.38 -0.64 10.54
N THR A 123 2.32 -1.16 11.16
CA THR A 123 2.43 -2.16 12.23
C THR A 123 3.13 -3.44 11.77
N SER A 124 2.88 -3.90 10.54
CA SER A 124 3.58 -5.06 9.99
C SER A 124 5.03 -4.80 9.61
N VAL A 125 5.34 -3.65 9.00
CA VAL A 125 6.73 -3.32 8.67
C VAL A 125 7.55 -3.15 9.95
N ALA A 126 6.98 -2.56 10.99
CA ALA A 126 7.63 -2.44 12.29
C ALA A 126 7.96 -3.81 12.90
N GLU A 127 7.00 -4.75 12.89
CA GLU A 127 7.24 -6.13 13.34
C GLU A 127 8.33 -6.82 12.53
N LEU A 128 8.32 -6.67 11.20
CA LEU A 128 9.31 -7.23 10.29
C LEU A 128 10.71 -6.67 10.53
N LEU A 129 10.83 -5.35 10.73
CA LEU A 129 12.11 -4.70 10.99
C LEU A 129 12.68 -5.09 12.35
N ALA A 130 11.83 -5.24 13.37
CA ALA A 130 12.23 -5.76 14.66
C ALA A 130 12.73 -7.21 14.55
N ASP A 131 12.08 -8.07 13.76
CA ASP A 131 12.57 -9.44 13.48
C ASP A 131 13.92 -9.45 12.75
N ARG A 132 14.22 -8.40 11.96
CA ARG A 132 15.52 -8.19 11.31
C ARG A 132 16.58 -7.60 12.25
N GLY A 133 16.26 -7.37 13.52
CA GLY A 133 17.19 -6.85 14.54
C GLY A 133 17.29 -5.32 14.60
N CYS A 134 16.39 -4.58 13.96
CA CYS A 134 16.34 -3.13 14.08
C CYS A 134 15.77 -2.69 15.45
N THR A 135 16.25 -1.57 15.97
CA THR A 135 15.60 -0.87 17.09
C THR A 135 14.49 0.00 16.52
N VAL A 136 13.23 -0.41 16.71
CA VAL A 136 12.07 0.22 16.05
C VAL A 136 11.29 1.11 17.01
N GLU A 137 11.00 2.32 16.55
CA GLU A 137 9.98 3.21 17.13
C GLU A 137 8.88 3.44 16.09
N ILE A 138 7.62 3.15 16.43
CA ILE A 138 6.48 3.58 15.62
C ILE A 138 5.99 4.91 16.16
N MET A 139 5.90 5.91 15.29
CA MET A 139 5.42 7.25 15.60
C MET A 139 4.16 7.56 14.80
N THR A 140 3.14 8.12 15.45
CA THR A 140 1.88 8.48 14.79
C THR A 140 1.31 9.80 15.32
N PRO A 141 0.61 10.60 14.50
CA PRO A 141 -0.22 11.69 14.99
C PRO A 141 -1.46 11.22 15.78
N GLY A 142 -1.84 9.95 15.64
CA GLY A 142 -3.00 9.38 16.33
C GLY A 142 -2.78 9.21 17.83
N MET A 143 -3.88 9.02 18.57
CA MET A 143 -3.85 8.77 20.02
C MET A 143 -3.35 7.36 20.36
N VAL A 144 -3.35 6.45 19.39
CA VAL A 144 -2.96 5.05 19.54
C VAL A 144 -2.27 4.61 18.25
N VAL A 145 -1.15 3.90 18.37
CA VAL A 145 -0.51 3.26 17.21
C VAL A 145 -1.41 2.17 16.66
N GLY A 146 -1.62 2.15 15.34
CA GLY A 146 -2.51 1.17 14.72
C GLY A 146 -3.97 1.34 15.14
N GLN A 147 -4.46 2.57 15.38
CA GLN A 147 -5.81 2.86 15.87
C GLN A 147 -6.94 2.03 15.21
N ASP A 148 -6.83 1.75 13.91
CA ASP A 148 -7.85 1.01 13.16
C ASP A 148 -7.74 -0.51 13.28
N LEU A 149 -6.70 -1.05 13.94
CA LEU A 149 -6.56 -2.48 14.24
C LEU A 149 -7.65 -2.98 15.19
N GLY A 150 -8.24 -2.10 16.00
CA GLY A 150 -9.37 -2.46 16.87
C GLY A 150 -10.59 -2.92 16.07
N VAL A 151 -10.77 -2.41 14.84
CA VAL A 151 -11.88 -2.78 13.96
C VAL A 151 -11.75 -4.23 13.47
N THR A 152 -10.52 -4.75 13.38
CA THR A 152 -10.23 -6.12 12.93
C THR A 152 -9.92 -7.07 14.10
N LEU A 153 -10.01 -6.60 15.35
CA LEU A 153 -9.64 -7.35 16.56
C LEU A 153 -8.17 -7.81 16.58
N ASP A 154 -7.31 -7.10 15.86
CA ASP A 154 -5.87 -7.41 15.78
C ASP A 154 -5.04 -6.62 16.79
N MET A 155 -5.61 -5.58 17.40
CA MET A 155 -4.91 -4.61 18.25
C MET A 155 -4.21 -5.29 19.44
N GLU A 156 -4.92 -6.14 20.18
CA GLU A 156 -4.40 -6.79 21.38
C GLU A 156 -3.27 -7.75 21.02
N THR A 157 -3.49 -8.60 20.02
CA THR A 157 -2.48 -9.57 19.57
C THR A 157 -1.26 -8.87 19.00
N TRP A 158 -1.46 -7.76 18.27
CA TRP A 158 -0.36 -6.94 17.78
C TRP A 158 0.44 -6.31 18.94
N ASN A 159 -0.22 -5.73 19.94
CA ASN A 159 0.47 -5.13 21.09
C ASN A 159 1.30 -6.16 21.87
N VAL A 160 0.78 -7.38 22.07
CA VAL A 160 1.56 -8.46 22.70
C VAL A 160 2.86 -8.73 21.93
N ARG A 161 2.79 -8.83 20.60
CA ARG A 161 3.98 -9.06 19.76
C ARG A 161 4.91 -7.84 19.75
N ALA A 162 4.37 -6.63 19.66
CA ALA A 162 5.13 -5.39 19.66
C ALA A 162 5.93 -5.20 20.97
N HIS A 163 5.30 -5.46 22.12
CA HIS A 163 5.98 -5.43 23.42
C HIS A 163 7.03 -6.52 23.56
N ALA A 164 6.74 -7.76 23.14
CA ALA A 164 7.74 -8.84 23.15
C ALA A 164 8.97 -8.52 22.30
N LYS A 165 8.79 -7.72 21.24
CA LYS A 165 9.85 -7.25 20.33
C LYS A 165 10.51 -5.94 20.77
N GLY A 166 10.06 -5.32 21.85
CA GLY A 166 10.60 -4.04 22.32
C GLY A 166 10.34 -2.85 21.38
N ILE A 167 9.26 -2.89 20.60
CA ILE A 167 8.89 -1.78 19.71
C ILE A 167 8.40 -0.60 20.57
N THR A 168 9.07 0.54 20.45
CA THR A 168 8.65 1.79 21.10
C THR A 168 7.45 2.36 20.35
N GLN A 169 6.45 2.86 21.07
CA GLN A 169 5.27 3.50 20.51
C GLN A 169 5.21 4.97 20.96
N THR A 170 5.18 5.88 19.99
CA THR A 170 5.06 7.32 20.22
C THR A 170 3.79 7.84 19.54
N THR A 171 2.86 8.35 20.34
CA THR A 171 1.58 8.89 19.88
C THR A 171 1.60 10.41 19.83
N ASP A 172 0.55 10.98 19.25
CA ASP A 172 0.28 12.42 19.20
C ASP A 172 1.45 13.27 18.67
N SER A 173 2.28 12.66 17.82
CA SER A 173 3.54 13.22 17.35
C SER A 173 3.60 13.26 15.84
N VAL A 174 3.96 14.42 15.30
CA VAL A 174 4.02 14.69 13.85
C VAL A 174 5.45 15.02 13.47
N ILE A 175 5.95 14.41 12.39
CA ILE A 175 7.22 14.82 11.79
C ILE A 175 6.95 16.07 10.95
N VAL A 176 7.63 17.17 11.28
CA VAL A 176 7.48 18.48 10.59
C VAL A 176 8.72 18.88 9.82
N GLY A 177 9.81 18.13 9.95
CA GLY A 177 11.06 18.34 9.23
C GLY A 177 11.99 17.15 9.37
N ALA A 178 12.87 16.98 8.38
CA ALA A 178 13.94 16.00 8.45
C ALA A 178 15.19 16.55 7.75
N ARG A 179 16.36 16.14 8.24
CA ARG A 179 17.66 16.45 7.61
C ARG A 179 18.65 15.32 7.81
N ALA A 180 19.59 15.20 6.88
CA ALA A 180 20.70 14.26 7.03
C ALA A 180 21.65 14.73 8.16
N GLU A 181 22.17 13.77 8.92
CA GLU A 181 23.23 13.99 9.91
C GLU A 181 24.21 12.82 9.85
N GLY A 182 25.34 13.02 9.15
CA GLY A 182 26.28 11.95 8.84
C GLY A 182 25.60 10.83 8.04
N ASP A 183 25.70 9.60 8.55
CA ASP A 183 25.01 8.42 8.02
C ASP A 183 23.60 8.26 8.63
N GLY A 184 23.01 9.27 9.24
CA GLY A 184 21.67 9.19 9.84
C GLY A 184 20.73 10.30 9.38
N ILE A 185 19.56 10.33 10.02
CA ILE A 185 18.52 11.34 9.87
C ILE A 185 18.22 11.93 11.26
N VAL A 186 18.08 13.26 11.30
CA VAL A 186 17.44 13.95 12.41
C VAL A 186 16.05 14.38 11.99
N LEU A 187 15.05 13.95 12.73
CA LEU A 187 13.66 14.32 12.58
C LEU A 187 13.33 15.44 13.56
N ASP A 188 12.70 16.50 13.08
CA ASP A 188 12.08 17.52 13.91
C ASP A 188 10.62 17.09 14.14
N VAL A 189 10.29 16.76 15.39
CA VAL A 189 9.02 16.15 15.79
C VAL A 189 8.24 17.13 16.66
N LEU A 190 7.01 17.40 16.26
CA LEU A 190 6.02 18.21 16.99
C LEU A 190 5.10 17.29 17.79
N TYR A 191 5.06 17.46 19.10
CA TYR A 191 3.99 16.90 19.94
C TYR A 191 2.79 17.83 19.85
N HIS A 192 1.80 17.47 19.02
CA HIS A 192 0.69 18.37 18.66
C HIS A 192 -0.22 18.79 19.82
N PRO A 193 -0.36 18.04 20.94
CA PRO A 193 -1.18 18.49 22.06
C PRO A 193 -0.63 19.71 22.80
N THR A 194 0.70 19.91 22.84
CA THR A 194 1.31 21.05 23.57
C THR A 194 2.03 22.04 22.67
N GLY A 195 2.35 21.64 21.43
CA GLY A 195 3.19 22.42 20.52
C GLY A 195 4.69 22.28 20.81
N GLU A 196 5.08 21.41 21.76
CA GLU A 196 6.50 21.15 22.05
C GLU A 196 7.17 20.46 20.86
N THR A 197 8.40 20.90 20.56
CA THR A 197 9.22 20.32 19.50
C THR A 197 10.44 19.64 20.08
N ARG A 198 10.79 18.49 19.53
CA ARG A 198 12.00 17.74 19.90
C ARG A 198 12.67 17.16 18.67
N GLN A 199 13.95 16.82 18.82
CA GLN A 199 14.71 16.15 17.78
C GLN A 199 14.86 14.67 18.06
N VAL A 200 14.57 13.84 17.05
CA VAL A 200 14.73 12.38 17.12
C VAL A 200 15.78 11.96 16.09
N ARG A 201 16.82 11.27 16.56
CA ARG A 201 17.87 10.72 15.70
C ARG A 201 17.59 9.27 15.37
N CYS A 202 17.69 8.91 14.09
CA CYS A 202 17.50 7.56 13.59
C CYS A 202 18.40 7.32 12.36
N ASP A 203 18.64 6.06 12.02
CA ASP A 203 19.39 5.69 10.82
C ASP A 203 18.49 5.68 9.58
N TRP A 204 17.21 5.36 9.76
CA TRP A 204 16.20 5.27 8.71
C TRP A 204 14.83 5.74 9.19
N THR A 205 14.02 6.23 8.25
CA THR A 205 12.59 6.48 8.46
C THR A 205 11.78 5.74 7.41
N VAL A 206 10.79 4.98 7.86
CA VAL A 206 9.88 4.23 6.98
C VAL A 206 8.47 4.78 7.12
N CYS A 207 7.90 5.22 6.00
CA CYS A 207 6.65 5.97 5.97
C CYS A 207 5.49 5.07 5.55
N ALA A 208 4.46 5.00 6.38
CA ALA A 208 3.13 4.53 6.03
C ALA A 208 2.20 5.75 5.95
N VAL A 209 2.16 6.37 4.78
CA VAL A 209 1.39 7.60 4.54
C VAL A 209 0.37 7.42 3.41
N HIS A 210 -0.51 8.40 3.27
CA HIS A 210 -1.53 8.39 2.21
C HIS A 210 -0.88 8.27 0.83
N GLN A 211 -1.45 7.41 -0.01
CA GLN A 211 -0.92 7.11 -1.34
C GLN A 211 -1.52 8.05 -2.40
N GLN A 212 -0.84 8.19 -3.53
CA GLN A 212 -1.35 8.91 -4.68
C GLN A 212 -2.02 7.93 -5.67
N PRO A 213 -3.24 8.19 -6.16
CA PRO A 213 -3.84 7.37 -7.21
C PRO A 213 -2.95 7.27 -8.44
N GLU A 214 -2.88 6.09 -9.05
CA GLU A 214 -2.27 5.91 -10.37
C GLU A 214 -3.36 5.96 -11.44
N ASP A 215 -3.75 7.16 -11.87
CA ASP A 215 -4.89 7.38 -12.77
C ASP A 215 -4.51 7.95 -14.15
N ALA A 216 -3.21 7.94 -14.49
CA ALA A 216 -2.70 8.45 -15.76
C ALA A 216 -3.34 7.74 -16.98
N LEU A 217 -3.44 6.41 -16.95
CA LEU A 217 -4.08 5.63 -18.02
C LEU A 217 -5.55 6.01 -18.20
N TRP A 218 -6.29 6.21 -17.10
CA TRP A 218 -7.68 6.64 -17.19
C TRP A 218 -7.80 8.02 -17.85
N HIS A 219 -6.92 8.96 -17.47
CA HIS A 219 -6.88 10.28 -18.09
C HIS A 219 -6.54 10.21 -19.57
N ALA A 220 -5.63 9.34 -19.98
CA ALA A 220 -5.25 9.14 -21.38
C ALA A 220 -6.39 8.52 -22.23
N LEU A 221 -7.18 7.61 -21.64
CA LEU A 221 -8.32 6.99 -22.31
C LEU A 221 -9.58 7.87 -22.30
N LYS A 222 -9.61 8.90 -21.45
CA LYS A 222 -10.76 9.81 -21.35
C LYS A 222 -10.94 10.58 -22.66
N GLY A 223 -12.09 10.39 -23.32
CA GLY A 223 -12.39 11.01 -24.61
C GLY A 223 -12.08 10.13 -25.83
N SER A 224 -11.59 8.91 -25.63
CA SER A 224 -11.42 7.92 -26.71
C SER A 224 -12.73 7.42 -27.32
N GLY A 225 -13.88 7.69 -26.69
CA GLY A 225 -15.18 7.16 -27.07
C GLY A 225 -15.50 5.77 -26.48
N LEU A 226 -14.52 5.14 -25.80
CA LEU A 226 -14.72 3.89 -25.07
C LEU A 226 -15.51 4.13 -23.76
N GLU A 227 -16.21 3.11 -23.31
CA GLU A 227 -16.73 3.05 -21.95
C GLU A 227 -15.59 2.76 -20.97
N VAL A 228 -15.20 3.74 -20.15
CA VAL A 228 -14.04 3.62 -19.25
C VAL A 228 -14.44 3.81 -17.79
N HIS A 229 -14.20 2.78 -16.98
CA HIS A 229 -14.43 2.75 -15.54
C HIS A 229 -13.13 2.85 -14.75
N ARG A 230 -13.14 3.47 -13.57
CA ARG A 230 -12.06 3.37 -12.57
C ARG A 230 -12.55 2.62 -11.34
N VAL A 231 -11.71 1.76 -10.77
CA VAL A 231 -12.04 1.01 -9.54
C VAL A 231 -10.84 0.91 -8.59
N GLY A 232 -11.11 0.80 -7.29
CA GLY A 232 -10.08 0.60 -6.29
C GLY A 232 -9.20 1.84 -6.08
N ASP A 233 -7.92 1.62 -5.80
CA ASP A 233 -7.06 2.71 -5.34
C ASP A 233 -6.74 3.74 -6.44
N CYS A 234 -6.91 3.41 -7.73
CA CYS A 234 -6.77 4.41 -8.80
C CYS A 234 -7.95 5.39 -8.87
N LEU A 235 -9.08 5.04 -8.25
CA LEU A 235 -10.20 5.96 -8.05
C LEU A 235 -10.01 6.75 -6.76
N ALA A 236 -9.79 6.04 -5.65
CA ALA A 236 -9.57 6.62 -4.34
C ALA A 236 -8.87 5.59 -3.44
N PRO A 237 -7.59 5.79 -3.08
CA PRO A 237 -6.81 4.90 -2.24
C PRO A 237 -7.51 4.61 -0.91
N ARG A 238 -7.79 3.33 -0.68
CA ARG A 238 -8.52 2.83 0.51
C ARG A 238 -7.95 1.47 0.89
N ARG A 239 -8.72 0.68 1.66
CA ARG A 239 -8.36 -0.69 2.04
C ARG A 239 -8.83 -1.68 0.97
N ALA A 240 -8.21 -2.86 0.94
CA ALA A 240 -8.47 -3.91 -0.04
C ALA A 240 -9.97 -4.27 -0.19
N HIS A 241 -10.75 -4.25 0.91
CA HIS A 241 -12.20 -4.53 0.84
C HIS A 241 -12.94 -3.56 -0.11
N ALA A 242 -12.57 -2.28 -0.11
CA ALA A 242 -13.19 -1.28 -0.98
C ALA A 242 -12.86 -1.56 -2.44
N ALA A 243 -11.61 -1.90 -2.75
CA ALA A 243 -11.18 -2.29 -4.09
C ALA A 243 -11.92 -3.55 -4.59
N VAL A 244 -12.12 -4.54 -3.71
CA VAL A 244 -12.90 -5.75 -4.05
C VAL A 244 -14.36 -5.40 -4.33
N VAL A 245 -15.01 -4.61 -3.46
CA VAL A 245 -16.42 -4.22 -3.62
C VAL A 245 -16.64 -3.41 -4.89
N GLU A 246 -15.78 -2.44 -5.19
CA GLU A 246 -15.89 -1.63 -6.41
C GLU A 246 -15.63 -2.44 -7.65
N GLY A 247 -14.58 -3.26 -7.63
CA GLY A 247 -14.29 -4.18 -8.73
C GLY A 247 -15.45 -5.14 -8.96
N TYR A 248 -16.13 -5.61 -7.91
CA TYR A 248 -17.32 -6.46 -8.05
C TYR A 248 -18.50 -5.68 -8.67
N ARG A 249 -18.80 -4.48 -8.16
CA ARG A 249 -19.91 -3.64 -8.65
C ARG A 249 -19.79 -3.33 -10.13
N VAL A 250 -18.61 -2.88 -10.59
CA VAL A 250 -18.39 -2.60 -12.02
C VAL A 250 -18.48 -3.88 -12.83
N GLY A 251 -17.85 -4.97 -12.37
CA GLY A 251 -17.89 -6.23 -13.12
C GLY A 251 -19.29 -6.83 -13.26
N VAL A 252 -20.20 -6.57 -12.32
CA VAL A 252 -21.61 -7.00 -12.41
C VAL A 252 -22.45 -6.07 -13.30
N ALA A 253 -22.10 -4.78 -13.33
CA ALA A 253 -22.83 -3.77 -14.10
C ALA A 253 -22.50 -3.78 -15.60
N LEU A 254 -21.32 -4.30 -15.97
CA LEU A 254 -20.98 -4.68 -17.34
C LEU A 254 -21.82 -5.89 -17.76
#